data_AF-I4BWX9-F1
#
_entry.id   AF-I4BWX9-F1
#
_cell.length_a   1.000
_cell.length_b   1.000
_cell.length_c   1.000
_cell.angle_alpha   90.00
_cell.angle_beta   90.00
_cell.angle_gamma   90.00
#
_symmetry.space_group_name_H-M   'P 1'
#
loop_
_entity.id
_entity.type
_entity.pdbx_description
1 polymer ?
#
loop_
_entity_poly.entity_id
_entity_poly.type
_entity_poly.pdbx_seq_one_letter_code
_entity_poly.pdbx_strand_id
1 'polypeptide(L)'
;MRRVCDSSIRVRIDSDTKERASKALDRMGLSISDAVRLLLVRIAEDGRFPFDLEVPNARTRKAMVELEEGGGISKTSIKDAFADLGL
;
A
#
# COMPACT_ATOMS: atom_id res chain seq x y z
N MET A 1 17.39 12.01 21.53
CA MET A 1 17.89 12.96 20.51
C MET A 1 17.01 12.83 19.27
N ARG A 2 16.07 13.76 19.04
CA ARG A 2 15.12 13.70 17.91
C ARG A 2 15.90 13.99 16.64
N ARG A 3 16.24 12.98 15.83
CA ARG A 3 16.83 13.23 14.50
C ARG A 3 15.77 13.97 13.70
N VAL A 4 15.98 15.26 13.51
CA VAL A 4 15.16 16.07 12.61
C VAL A 4 15.56 15.64 11.19
N CYS A 5 14.60 15.09 10.44
CA CYS A 5 14.64 14.83 8.99
C CYS A 5 16.02 14.46 8.41
N ASP A 6 16.49 13.23 8.66
CA ASP A 6 17.79 12.71 8.17
C ASP A 6 17.76 12.33 6.67
N SER A 7 16.57 12.03 6.13
CA SER A 7 16.36 11.59 4.74
C SER A 7 15.35 12.45 3.98
N SER A 8 15.53 12.53 2.66
CA SER A 8 14.68 13.31 1.75
C SER A 8 14.06 12.43 0.67
N ILE A 9 12.89 12.83 0.19
CA ILE A 9 12.12 12.13 -0.85
C ILE A 9 11.94 13.08 -2.03
N ARG A 10 12.29 12.62 -3.24
CA ARG A 10 12.06 13.35 -4.50
C ARG A 10 11.22 12.48 -5.42
N VAL A 11 9.98 12.90 -5.67
CA VAL A 11 9.02 12.20 -6.55
C VAL A 11 8.70 13.08 -7.74
N ARG A 12 8.60 12.47 -8.93
CA ARG A 12 8.12 13.14 -10.14
C ARG A 12 6.60 13.06 -10.19
N ILE A 13 5.97 14.18 -10.49
CA ILE A 13 4.52 14.37 -10.56
C ILE A 13 4.28 15.45 -11.62
N ASP A 14 3.19 15.31 -12.38
CA ASP A 14 2.76 16.33 -13.33
C ASP A 14 2.44 17.67 -12.62
N SER A 15 2.71 18.78 -13.30
CA SER A 15 2.51 20.13 -12.76
C SER A 15 1.07 20.41 -12.34
N ASP A 16 0.08 19.94 -13.10
CA ASP A 16 -1.34 20.18 -12.82
C ASP A 16 -1.76 19.47 -11.52
N THR A 17 -1.38 18.21 -11.35
CA THR A 17 -1.63 17.45 -10.13
C THR A 17 -0.93 18.09 -8.94
N LYS A 18 0.30 18.58 -9.10
CA LYS A 18 1.04 19.26 -8.02
C LYS A 18 0.30 20.53 -7.56
N GLU A 19 -0.16 21.33 -8.51
CA GLU A 19 -0.86 22.58 -8.21
C GLU A 19 -2.22 22.33 -7.53
N ARG A 20 -3.01 21.39 -8.05
CA ARG A 20 -4.30 20.98 -7.45
C ARG A 20 -4.11 20.46 -6.03
N ALA A 21 -3.14 19.57 -5.81
CA ALA A 21 -2.83 19.04 -4.48
C ALA A 21 -2.36 20.14 -3.52
N SER A 22 -1.49 21.05 -3.98
CA SER A 22 -1.00 22.16 -3.16
C SER A 22 -2.15 23.06 -2.69
N LYS A 23 -3.08 23.44 -3.58
CA LYS A 23 -4.23 24.27 -3.23
C LYS A 23 -5.18 23.58 -2.25
N ALA A 24 -5.38 22.27 -2.41
CA ALA A 24 -6.24 21.50 -1.52
C ALA A 24 -5.64 21.39 -0.11
N LEU A 25 -4.34 21.12 0.00
CA LEU A 25 -3.64 20.99 1.28
C LEU A 25 -3.46 22.35 1.99
N ASP A 26 -3.24 23.42 1.23
CA ASP A 26 -3.12 24.78 1.79
C ASP A 26 -4.41 25.22 2.49
N ARG A 27 -5.58 24.87 1.93
CA ARG A 27 -6.89 25.08 2.59
C ARG A 27 -7.04 24.31 3.91
N MET A 28 -6.25 23.26 4.10
CA MET A 28 -6.18 22.46 5.34
C MET A 28 -5.05 22.93 6.27
N GLY A 29 -4.26 23.94 5.88
CA GLY A 29 -3.10 24.40 6.64
C GLY A 29 -1.90 23.43 6.60
N LEU A 30 -1.82 22.58 5.58
CA LEU A 30 -0.78 21.56 5.45
C LEU A 30 0.10 21.83 4.23
N SER A 31 1.40 21.60 4.36
CA SER A 31 2.29 21.52 3.19
C SER A 31 2.21 20.13 2.53
N ILE A 32 2.65 20.04 1.27
CA ILE A 32 2.81 18.74 0.58
C ILE A 32 3.73 17.82 1.39
N SER A 33 4.81 18.36 1.97
CA SER A 33 5.75 17.59 2.77
C SER A 33 5.11 17.03 4.04
N ASP A 34 4.19 17.76 4.68
CA ASP A 34 3.47 17.28 5.85
C ASP A 34 2.51 16.16 5.49
N ALA A 35 1.75 16.31 4.40
CA ALA A 35 0.85 15.28 3.92
C ALA A 35 1.59 13.98 3.56
N VAL A 36 2.71 14.07 2.83
CA VAL A 36 3.54 12.90 2.50
C VAL A 36 4.12 12.24 3.76
N ARG A 37 4.57 13.04 4.75
CA ARG A 37 5.09 12.51 6.00
C ARG A 37 4.02 11.74 6.78
N LEU A 38 2.82 12.31 6.91
CA LEU A 38 1.69 11.67 7.60
C LEU A 38 1.28 10.37 6.91
N LEU A 39 1.21 10.38 5.58
CA LEU A 39 0.92 9.19 4.78
C LEU A 39 1.90 8.06 5.06
N LEU A 40 3.20 8.34 5.00
CA LEU A 40 4.24 7.33 5.21
C LEU A 40 4.27 6.79 6.63
N VAL A 41 4.07 7.64 7.63
CA VAL A 41 3.90 7.21 9.02
C VAL A 41 2.70 6.28 9.15
N ARG A 42 1.55 6.63 8.57
CA ARG A 42 0.35 5.80 8.67
C ARG A 42 0.51 4.44 7.98
N ILE A 43 1.17 4.40 6.83
CA ILE A 43 1.46 3.15 6.11
C ILE A 43 2.40 2.26 6.93
N ALA A 44 3.44 2.84 7.56
CA ALA A 44 4.38 2.08 8.37
C ALA A 44 3.73 1.47 9.61
N GLU A 45 2.79 2.18 10.25
CA GLU A 45 2.10 1.72 11.45
C GLU A 45 0.95 0.74 11.15
N ASP A 46 0.13 1.02 10.14
CA ASP A 46 -1.06 0.19 9.85
C ASP A 46 -0.79 -0.98 8.91
N GLY A 47 0.34 -0.97 8.21
CA GLY A 47 0.64 -1.96 7.16
C GLY A 47 -0.31 -1.90 5.95
N ARG A 48 -1.08 -0.81 5.78
CA ARG A 48 -2.00 -0.62 4.65
C ARG A 48 -2.02 0.82 4.16
N PHE A 49 -2.46 1.01 2.92
CA PHE A 49 -2.72 2.33 2.36
C PHE A 49 -4.01 2.92 2.98
N PRO A 50 -4.12 4.25 3.16
CA PRO A 50 -5.30 4.89 3.76
C PRO A 50 -6.59 4.83 2.92
N PHE A 51 -6.53 4.29 1.71
CA PHE A 51 -7.69 4.03 0.87
C PHE A 51 -7.55 2.65 0.24
N ASP A 52 -8.69 2.08 -0.16
CA ASP A 52 -8.72 0.74 -0.75
C ASP A 52 -7.97 0.73 -2.07
N LEU A 53 -6.94 -0.12 -2.15
CA LEU A 53 -6.25 -0.43 -3.38
C LEU A 53 -6.95 -1.62 -4.02
N GLU A 54 -7.90 -1.35 -4.91
CA GLU A 54 -8.67 -2.39 -5.61
C GLU A 54 -7.81 -3.23 -6.57
N VAL A 55 -6.58 -2.81 -6.87
CA VAL A 55 -5.71 -3.46 -7.83
C VAL A 55 -4.78 -4.45 -7.11
N PRO A 56 -4.94 -5.78 -7.32
CA PRO A 56 -4.03 -6.76 -6.76
C PRO A 56 -2.60 -6.48 -7.22
N ASN A 57 -1.65 -6.57 -6.28
CA ASN A 57 -0.23 -6.45 -6.61
C ASN A 57 0.18 -7.58 -7.58
N ALA A 58 1.32 -7.42 -8.26
CA ALA A 58 1.75 -8.35 -9.31
C ALA A 58 1.85 -9.81 -8.81
N ARG A 59 2.27 -10.02 -7.56
CA ARG A 59 2.36 -11.36 -6.96
C ARG A 59 0.97 -11.96 -6.74
N THR A 60 0.04 -11.20 -6.17
CA THR A 60 -1.34 -11.64 -5.97
C THR A 60 -2.02 -11.94 -7.30
N ARG A 61 -1.79 -11.11 -8.33
CA ARG A 61 -2.32 -11.33 -9.67
C ARG A 61 -1.78 -12.61 -10.30
N LYS A 62 -0.47 -12.86 -10.17
CA LYS A 62 0.14 -14.10 -10.65
C LYS A 62 -0.45 -15.32 -9.96
N ALA A 63 -0.64 -15.26 -8.64
CA ALA A 63 -1.27 -16.35 -7.90
C ALA A 63 -2.73 -16.59 -8.31
N MET A 64 -3.49 -15.53 -8.62
CA MET A 64 -4.86 -15.65 -9.14
C MET A 64 -4.87 -16.34 -10.51
N VAL A 65 -4.00 -15.94 -11.43
CA VAL A 65 -3.89 -16.59 -12.76
C VAL A 65 -3.49 -18.06 -12.62
N GLU A 66 -2.50 -18.37 -11.78
CA GLU A 66 -2.06 -19.75 -11.54
C GLU A 66 -3.20 -20.62 -10.97
N LEU A 67 -4.04 -20.06 -10.09
CA LEU A 67 -5.23 -20.75 -9.60
C LEU A 67 -6.28 -20.95 -10.71
N GLU A 68 -6.53 -19.94 -11.56
CA GLU A 68 -7.46 -20.03 -12.70
C GLU A 68 -7.01 -21.05 -13.75
N GLU A 69 -5.70 -21.18 -13.97
CA GLU A 69 -5.09 -22.15 -14.87
C GLU A 69 -5.03 -23.58 -14.27
N GLY A 70 -5.54 -23.78 -13.05
CA GLY A 70 -5.64 -25.08 -12.40
C GLY A 70 -4.42 -25.50 -11.57
N GLY A 71 -3.49 -24.58 -11.29
CA GLY A 71 -2.33 -24.80 -10.40
C GLY A 71 -2.67 -24.82 -8.90
N GLY A 72 -3.96 -24.80 -8.53
CA GLY A 72 -4.41 -24.81 -7.15
C GLY A 72 -4.42 -26.19 -6.50
N ILE A 73 -4.14 -26.23 -5.20
CA ILE A 73 -4.26 -27.45 -4.39
C ILE A 73 -5.67 -27.47 -3.79
N SER A 74 -6.52 -28.41 -4.22
CA SER A 74 -7.79 -28.68 -3.55
C SER A 74 -7.61 -29.74 -2.47
N LYS A 75 -8.22 -29.52 -1.30
CA LYS A 75 -8.26 -30.49 -0.19
C LYS A 75 -9.71 -30.82 0.12
N THR A 76 -9.97 -32.07 0.47
CA THR A 76 -11.33 -32.59 0.69
C THR A 76 -11.86 -32.30 2.09
N SER A 77 -10.98 -31.98 3.05
CA SER A 77 -11.34 -31.71 4.44
C SER A 77 -10.63 -30.47 4.95
N ILE A 78 -11.35 -29.70 5.77
CA ILE A 78 -10.82 -28.50 6.43
C ILE A 78 -9.61 -28.89 7.31
N LYS A 79 -9.69 -30.00 8.06
CA LYS A 79 -8.58 -30.48 8.90
C LYS A 79 -7.29 -30.69 8.13
N ASP A 80 -7.38 -31.26 6.92
CA ASP A 80 -6.20 -31.55 6.10
C ASP A 80 -5.61 -30.27 5.48
N ALA A 81 -6.44 -29.26 5.21
CA ALA A 81 -5.98 -27.96 4.73
C ALA A 81 -5.21 -27.18 5.82
N PHE A 82 -5.69 -27.19 7.06
CA PHE A 82 -4.99 -26.54 8.18
C PHE A 82 -3.65 -27.23 8.50
N ALA A 83 -3.62 -28.57 8.48
CA ALA A 83 -2.40 -29.35 8.68
C ALA A 83 -1.33 -29.04 7.63
N ASP A 84 -1.70 -28.85 6.36
CA ASP A 84 -0.78 -28.52 5.26
C ASP A 84 -0.19 -27.10 5.38
N LEU A 85 -0.91 -26.18 6.04
CA LEU A 85 -0.49 -24.79 6.28
C LEU A 85 0.30 -24.60 7.57
N GLY A 86 0.46 -25.65 8.39
CA GLY A 86 1.13 -25.57 9.69
C GLY A 86 0.39 -24.71 10.72
N LEU A 87 -0.94 -24.62 10.58
CA LEU A 87 -1.85 -23.90 11.47
C LEU A 87 -2.65 -24.86 12.36
#